data_AF-A0AAX0N4M0-F1
#
_entry.id   AF-A0AAX0N4M0-F1
#
_cell.length_a   1.000
_cell.length_b   1.000
_cell.length_c   1.000
_cell.angle_alpha   90.00
_cell.angle_beta   90.00
_cell.angle_gamma   90.00
#
_symmetry.space_group_name_H-M   'P 1'
#
loop_
_entity.id
_entity.type
_entity.pdbx_description
1 polymer ?
#
loop_
_entity_poly.entity_id
_entity_poly.type
_entity_poly.pdbx_seq_one_letter_code
_entity_poly.pdbx_strand_id
1 'polypeptide(L)'
;MNHNLSAKLGLFSFVEANNVIILKPSELKDAKIPSNHHLYMIIGITRTLISGCKYTDSPNPDLLVEVETNSGDKIELTIEIPEVIRSLEVSSDKRKLYINDEEFLISDLLFKVNRQVLGEILYIGQAKGNKESRNTGKRLINHETLQKILADIIDSKLDFDIRLISFSVKEDLMWTNLTTESTSNAELSDIYDISSHSFQIKIQESDFINLVEAKLINYFKPAYNDRFTQGKVPSNKHTSYRQYLILFNDMSINLYKLSKFVFKKNGQFFFPQKDIIKYAINETEYIDLIDRYIV
;
A
#
# COMPACT_ATOMS: atom_id res chain seq x y z
N MET A 1 27.80 7.93 -39.45
CA MET A 1 26.34 7.90 -39.71
C MET A 1 25.66 8.50 -38.49
N ASN A 2 25.11 9.70 -38.61
CA ASN A 2 24.26 10.27 -37.55
C ASN A 2 22.91 9.55 -37.62
N HIS A 3 22.73 8.52 -36.80
CA HIS A 3 21.41 7.93 -36.60
C HIS A 3 20.58 8.92 -35.77
N ASN A 4 19.76 9.71 -36.46
CA ASN A 4 18.82 10.61 -35.83
C ASN A 4 17.69 9.76 -35.22
N LEU A 5 17.86 9.33 -33.96
CA LEU A 5 16.90 8.52 -33.20
C LEU A 5 15.70 9.40 -32.74
N SER A 6 15.05 10.06 -33.70
CA SER A 6 13.90 10.95 -33.52
C SER A 6 12.56 10.20 -33.48
N ALA A 7 12.58 8.91 -33.16
CA ALA A 7 11.34 8.13 -33.04
C ALA A 7 10.58 8.64 -31.82
N LYS A 8 9.43 9.28 -32.08
CA LYS A 8 8.50 9.78 -31.09
C LYS A 8 7.74 8.63 -30.43
N LEU A 9 7.65 8.65 -29.11
CA LEU A 9 7.15 7.56 -28.28
C LEU A 9 6.09 8.04 -27.28
N GLY A 10 5.11 7.18 -27.04
CA GLY A 10 4.31 7.20 -25.82
C GLY A 10 4.92 6.29 -24.76
N LEU A 11 4.98 6.76 -23.51
CA LEU A 11 5.52 6.02 -22.37
C LEU A 11 4.45 5.76 -21.31
N PHE A 12 4.40 4.52 -20.83
CA PHE A 12 3.42 4.06 -19.85
C PHE A 12 4.15 3.35 -18.71
N SER A 13 3.79 3.67 -17.48
CA SER A 13 4.40 3.11 -16.28
C SER A 13 3.41 2.22 -15.52
N PHE A 14 3.83 0.99 -15.25
CA PHE A 14 3.11 0.00 -14.46
C PHE A 14 3.83 -0.18 -13.13
N VAL A 15 3.21 0.31 -12.07
CA VAL A 15 3.79 0.31 -10.74
C VAL A 15 3.13 -0.76 -9.89
N GLU A 16 3.93 -1.60 -9.27
CA GLU A 16 3.45 -2.62 -8.34
C GLU A 16 4.00 -2.41 -6.94
N ALA A 17 3.13 -2.51 -5.94
CA ALA A 17 3.60 -2.68 -4.56
C ALA A 17 4.36 -4.00 -4.45
N ASN A 18 5.56 -3.96 -3.86
CA ASN A 18 6.45 -5.10 -3.73
C ASN A 18 7.08 -5.17 -2.34
N ASN A 19 7.50 -6.37 -1.92
CA ASN A 19 8.10 -6.63 -0.60
C ASN A 19 7.28 -6.03 0.55
N VAL A 20 5.99 -6.35 0.64
CA VAL A 20 5.11 -5.78 1.67
C VAL A 20 5.46 -6.35 3.04
N ILE A 21 5.60 -5.46 4.04
CA ILE A 21 5.73 -5.80 5.46
C ILE A 21 4.59 -5.12 6.21
N ILE A 22 3.84 -5.89 7.01
CA ILE A 22 2.78 -5.41 7.89
C ILE A 22 3.29 -5.50 9.32
N LEU A 23 3.16 -4.41 10.07
CA LEU A 23 3.68 -4.28 11.44
C LEU A 23 2.63 -3.68 12.37
N LYS A 24 2.73 -4.01 13.66
CA LYS A 24 2.17 -3.20 14.74
C LYS A 24 3.10 -2.03 15.06
N PRO A 25 2.57 -0.90 15.57
CA PRO A 25 3.41 0.21 16.03
C PRO A 25 4.49 -0.20 17.03
N SER A 26 4.18 -1.14 17.92
CA SER A 26 5.12 -1.68 18.93
C SER A 26 6.31 -2.42 18.32
N GLU A 27 6.20 -2.91 17.09
CA GLU A 27 7.25 -3.71 16.43
C GLU A 27 8.26 -2.83 15.66
N LEU A 28 7.98 -1.54 15.49
CA LEU A 28 8.80 -0.63 14.67
C LEU A 28 10.27 -0.57 15.10
N LYS A 29 10.54 -0.66 16.40
CA LYS A 29 11.89 -0.52 16.95
C LYS A 29 12.79 -1.69 16.54
N ASP A 30 12.22 -2.90 16.49
CA ASP A 30 12.96 -4.14 16.29
C ASP A 30 12.82 -4.69 14.86
N ALA A 31 11.88 -4.13 14.08
CA ALA A 31 11.62 -4.54 12.70
C ALA A 31 12.82 -4.26 11.78
N LYS A 32 13.31 -5.32 11.12
CA LYS A 32 14.34 -5.24 10.07
C LYS A 32 13.70 -4.83 8.74
N ILE A 33 13.41 -3.55 8.58
CA ILE A 33 12.84 -3.01 7.33
C ILE A 33 13.95 -2.79 6.29
N PRO A 34 13.83 -3.33 5.06
CA PRO A 34 14.83 -3.12 4.01
C PRO A 34 15.03 -1.64 3.62
N SER A 35 16.21 -1.30 3.11
CA SER A 35 16.58 0.08 2.77
C SER A 35 15.75 0.69 1.63
N ASN A 36 15.27 -0.14 0.71
CA ASN A 36 14.45 0.24 -0.45
C ASN A 36 12.94 0.38 -0.13
N HIS A 37 12.54 0.22 1.13
CA HIS A 37 11.17 0.48 1.55
C HIS A 37 11.00 1.98 1.76
N HIS A 38 10.50 2.63 0.72
CA HIS A 38 10.35 4.07 0.68
C HIS A 38 8.92 4.53 0.89
N LEU A 39 7.92 3.67 0.75
CA LEU A 39 6.51 4.02 0.94
C LEU A 39 5.91 3.29 2.15
N TYR A 40 4.94 3.94 2.78
CA TYR A 40 4.19 3.33 3.86
C TYR A 40 2.76 3.85 3.96
N MET A 41 1.92 3.04 4.60
CA MET A 41 0.55 3.40 4.97
C MET A 41 0.34 3.15 6.46
N ILE A 42 -0.39 4.06 7.11
CA ILE A 42 -0.95 3.85 8.45
C ILE A 42 -2.40 3.46 8.24
N ILE A 43 -2.76 2.24 8.65
CA ILE A 43 -4.08 1.65 8.44
C ILE A 43 -4.79 1.54 9.78
N GLY A 44 -6.01 2.05 9.84
CA GLY A 44 -6.98 1.74 10.88
C GLY A 44 -7.74 0.48 10.50
N ILE A 45 -7.70 -0.53 11.35
CA ILE A 45 -8.49 -1.75 11.23
C ILE A 45 -9.64 -1.63 12.20
N THR A 46 -10.84 -1.91 11.72
CA THR A 46 -12.06 -1.98 12.52
C THR A 46 -11.78 -2.77 13.80
N ARG A 47 -12.04 -2.17 14.96
CA ARG A 47 -11.80 -2.83 16.24
C ARG A 47 -12.69 -4.07 16.33
N THR A 48 -12.09 -5.18 16.74
CA THR A 48 -12.73 -6.49 16.79
C THR A 48 -12.54 -7.08 18.17
N LEU A 49 -13.62 -7.57 18.77
CA LEU A 49 -13.66 -8.14 20.11
C LEU A 49 -14.14 -9.59 20.07
N ILE A 50 -13.62 -10.42 20.96
CA ILE A 50 -14.03 -11.82 21.08
C ILE A 50 -15.44 -11.87 21.69
N SER A 51 -16.38 -12.51 20.99
CA SER A 51 -17.73 -12.75 21.46
C SER A 51 -17.93 -14.18 21.98
N GLY A 52 -17.11 -15.13 21.52
CA GLY A 52 -17.14 -16.51 21.99
C GLY A 52 -16.00 -17.36 21.42
N CYS A 53 -15.71 -18.48 22.08
CA CYS A 53 -14.72 -19.46 21.61
C CYS A 53 -15.26 -20.88 21.81
N LYS A 54 -15.00 -21.77 20.85
CA LYS A 54 -15.32 -23.21 20.92
C LYS A 54 -14.19 -23.98 20.26
N TYR A 55 -13.88 -25.19 20.72
CA TYR A 55 -12.85 -26.03 20.11
C TYR A 55 -13.26 -27.49 20.05
N THR A 56 -12.65 -28.25 19.13
CA THR A 56 -12.79 -29.70 19.08
C THR A 56 -11.81 -30.37 20.03
N ASP A 57 -12.25 -31.38 20.77
CA ASP A 57 -11.35 -32.17 21.63
C ASP A 57 -10.63 -33.22 20.77
N SER A 58 -9.46 -32.84 20.22
CA SER A 58 -8.64 -33.70 19.37
C SER A 58 -7.15 -33.34 19.46
N PRO A 59 -6.24 -34.22 18.99
CA PRO A 59 -4.79 -33.94 18.98
C PRO A 59 -4.39 -32.68 18.18
N ASN A 60 -5.17 -32.34 17.15
CA ASN A 60 -5.01 -31.13 16.32
C ASN A 60 -6.35 -30.39 16.31
N PRO A 61 -6.66 -29.64 17.37
CA PRO A 61 -7.98 -29.05 17.53
C PRO A 61 -8.21 -27.90 16.54
N ASP A 62 -9.43 -27.84 16.02
CA ASP A 62 -9.93 -26.65 15.32
C ASP A 62 -10.50 -25.72 16.38
N LEU A 63 -9.88 -24.56 16.55
CA LEU A 63 -10.40 -23.50 17.41
C LEU A 63 -11.29 -22.57 16.58
N LEU A 64 -12.56 -22.53 16.94
CA LEU A 64 -13.52 -21.55 16.48
C LEU A 64 -13.53 -20.34 17.40
N VAL A 65 -13.19 -19.17 16.87
CA VAL A 65 -13.28 -17.90 17.58
C VAL A 65 -14.35 -17.05 16.90
N GLU A 66 -15.44 -16.82 17.61
CA GLU A 66 -16.48 -15.87 17.23
C GLU A 66 -16.04 -14.48 17.70
N VAL A 67 -16.03 -13.53 16.77
CA VAL A 67 -15.67 -12.13 17.05
C VAL A 67 -16.73 -11.18 16.50
N GLU A 68 -16.85 -10.04 17.15
CA GLU A 68 -17.75 -8.96 16.76
C GLU A 68 -16.93 -7.69 16.55
N THR A 69 -17.11 -7.06 15.40
CA THR A 69 -16.52 -5.74 15.13
C THR A 69 -17.29 -4.66 15.88
N ASN A 70 -16.68 -3.51 16.10
CA ASN A 70 -17.38 -2.32 16.62
C ASN A 70 -18.48 -1.79 15.67
N SER A 71 -18.52 -2.22 14.41
CA SER A 71 -19.63 -2.02 13.48
C SER A 71 -20.80 -3.00 13.67
N GLY A 72 -20.66 -4.01 14.55
CA GLY A 72 -21.65 -5.06 14.80
C GLY A 72 -21.56 -6.26 13.85
N ASP A 73 -20.53 -6.33 13.00
CA ASP A 73 -20.33 -7.45 12.10
C ASP A 73 -19.80 -8.65 12.88
N LYS A 74 -20.49 -9.78 12.77
CA LYS A 74 -20.07 -11.05 13.37
C LYS A 74 -19.20 -11.82 12.39
N ILE A 75 -18.04 -12.23 12.86
CA ILE A 75 -17.02 -12.92 12.09
C ILE A 75 -16.64 -14.19 12.84
N GLU A 76 -16.59 -15.29 12.11
CA GLU A 76 -16.10 -16.56 12.62
C GLU A 76 -14.68 -16.80 12.08
N LEU A 77 -13.75 -17.12 12.98
CA LEU A 77 -12.36 -17.42 12.67
C LEU A 77 -12.08 -18.88 13.05
N THR A 78 -11.66 -19.68 12.08
CA THR A 78 -11.17 -21.04 12.33
C THR A 78 -9.65 -20.99 12.37
N ILE A 79 -9.07 -21.44 13.47
CA ILE A 79 -7.63 -21.43 13.72
C ILE A 79 -7.20 -22.87 13.97
N GLU A 80 -6.28 -23.34 13.13
CA GLU A 80 -5.60 -24.62 13.34
C GLU A 80 -4.55 -24.46 14.43
N ILE A 81 -4.63 -25.31 15.46
CA ILE A 81 -3.65 -25.33 16.54
C ILE A 81 -2.91 -26.67 16.50
N PRO A 82 -1.56 -26.66 16.49
CA PRO A 82 -0.76 -27.89 16.34
C PRO A 82 -0.65 -28.72 17.63
N GLU A 83 -1.30 -28.28 18.72
CA GLU A 83 -1.22 -28.91 20.02
C GLU A 83 -2.60 -28.94 20.71
N VAL A 84 -2.77 -29.89 21.63
CA VAL A 84 -3.97 -30.02 22.46
C VAL A 84 -4.17 -28.76 23.32
N ILE A 85 -5.40 -28.24 23.32
CA ILE A 85 -5.81 -27.11 24.15
C ILE A 85 -6.10 -27.61 25.58
N ARG A 86 -5.30 -27.18 26.56
CA ARG A 86 -5.44 -27.48 28.00
C ARG A 86 -6.13 -26.36 28.75
N SER A 87 -5.87 -25.11 28.36
CA SER A 87 -6.52 -23.92 28.89
C SER A 87 -6.90 -22.98 27.75
N LEU A 88 -8.06 -22.34 27.88
CA LEU A 88 -8.57 -21.35 26.95
C LEU A 88 -9.23 -20.22 27.73
N GLU A 89 -8.63 -19.04 27.71
CA GLU A 89 -9.13 -17.88 28.45
C GLU A 89 -9.21 -16.65 27.53
N VAL A 90 -10.23 -15.82 27.76
CA VAL A 90 -10.40 -14.56 27.06
C VAL A 90 -10.10 -13.43 28.05
N SER A 91 -9.31 -12.44 27.63
CA SER A 91 -9.03 -11.28 28.47
C SER A 91 -10.32 -10.53 28.84
N SER A 92 -10.28 -9.79 29.96
CA SER A 92 -11.42 -8.99 30.42
C SER A 92 -11.87 -7.93 29.40
N ASP A 93 -10.94 -7.37 28.64
CA ASP A 93 -11.20 -6.42 27.55
C ASP A 93 -11.63 -7.10 26.23
N LYS A 94 -11.67 -8.45 26.21
CA LYS A 94 -12.03 -9.30 25.06
C LYS A 94 -11.15 -9.14 23.83
N ARG A 95 -9.94 -8.58 23.97
CA ARG A 95 -9.02 -8.36 22.84
C ARG A 95 -7.99 -9.47 22.68
N LYS A 96 -7.78 -10.26 23.72
CA LYS A 96 -6.76 -11.29 23.76
C LYS A 96 -7.38 -12.63 24.08
N LEU A 97 -6.81 -13.65 23.43
CA LEU A 97 -7.07 -15.05 23.69
C LEU A 97 -5.80 -15.65 24.27
N TYR A 98 -5.93 -16.39 25.36
CA TYR A 98 -4.86 -17.17 25.96
C TYR A 98 -5.11 -18.65 25.68
N ILE A 99 -4.14 -19.30 25.05
CA ILE A 99 -4.19 -20.74 24.74
C ILE A 99 -2.96 -21.37 25.37
N ASN A 100 -3.14 -22.28 26.33
CA ASN A 100 -2.03 -22.88 27.08
C ASN A 100 -1.06 -21.81 27.64
N ASP A 101 -1.61 -20.71 28.17
CA ASP A 101 -0.90 -19.52 28.68
C ASP A 101 -0.16 -18.66 27.62
N GLU A 102 -0.19 -19.05 26.34
CA GLU A 102 0.33 -18.22 25.25
C GLU A 102 -0.70 -17.14 24.84
N GLU A 103 -0.25 -15.89 24.72
CA GLU A 103 -1.09 -14.74 24.39
C GLU A 103 -1.24 -14.54 22.88
N PHE A 104 -2.49 -14.42 22.43
CA PHE A 104 -2.84 -14.08 21.06
C PHE A 104 -3.73 -12.84 21.02
N LEU A 105 -3.26 -11.78 20.38
CA LEU A 105 -4.09 -10.61 20.10
C LEU A 105 -5.06 -10.93 18.94
N ILE A 106 -6.34 -10.65 19.11
CA ILE A 106 -7.35 -11.00 18.11
C ILE A 106 -7.09 -10.34 16.75
N SER A 107 -6.60 -9.10 16.75
CA SER A 107 -6.27 -8.42 15.49
C SER A 107 -5.09 -9.05 14.77
N ASP A 108 -4.20 -9.79 15.45
CA ASP A 108 -3.16 -10.58 14.79
C ASP A 108 -3.70 -11.89 14.20
N LEU A 109 -4.66 -12.51 14.90
CA LEU A 109 -5.34 -13.72 14.40
C LEU A 109 -6.12 -13.45 13.10
N LEU A 110 -6.72 -12.26 12.96
CA LEU A 110 -7.32 -11.81 11.70
C LEU A 110 -6.32 -11.87 10.52
N PHE A 111 -5.03 -11.69 10.78
CA PHE A 111 -3.99 -11.79 9.75
C PHE A 111 -3.56 -13.22 9.44
N LYS A 112 -3.74 -14.16 10.37
CA LYS A 112 -3.35 -15.58 10.19
C LYS A 112 -4.36 -16.38 9.38
N VAL A 113 -5.64 -16.01 9.40
CA VAL A 113 -6.69 -16.72 8.64
C VAL A 113 -6.73 -16.29 7.17
N ASN A 114 -7.26 -17.14 6.27
CA ASN A 114 -7.45 -16.79 4.86
C ASN A 114 -8.70 -15.92 4.62
N ARG A 115 -8.71 -14.73 5.22
CA ARG A 115 -9.81 -13.76 5.12
C ARG A 115 -9.26 -12.36 4.85
N GLN A 116 -9.94 -11.57 4.02
CA GLN A 116 -9.58 -10.15 3.87
C GLN A 116 -10.00 -9.34 5.10
N VAL A 117 -9.15 -8.41 5.50
CA VAL A 117 -9.37 -7.52 6.63
C VAL A 117 -9.86 -6.17 6.11
N LEU A 118 -11.00 -5.70 6.61
CA LEU A 118 -11.47 -4.36 6.30
C LEU A 118 -10.57 -3.33 6.99
N GLY A 119 -10.03 -2.40 6.21
CA GLY A 119 -9.16 -1.34 6.71
C GLY A 119 -9.48 0.02 6.11
N GLU A 120 -9.13 1.07 6.84
CA GLU A 120 -9.16 2.45 6.40
C GLU A 120 -7.73 2.98 6.34
N ILE A 121 -7.33 3.54 5.20
CA ILE A 121 -6.03 4.19 5.08
C ILE A 121 -6.15 5.56 5.75
N LEU A 122 -5.49 5.72 6.90
CA LEU A 122 -5.51 6.96 7.68
C LEU A 122 -4.44 7.94 7.20
N TYR A 123 -3.30 7.42 6.74
CA TYR A 123 -2.19 8.20 6.22
C TYR A 123 -1.36 7.41 5.22
N ILE A 124 -0.85 8.08 4.19
CA ILE A 124 0.16 7.57 3.25
C ILE A 124 1.35 8.51 3.30
N GLY A 125 2.55 7.94 3.34
CA GLY A 125 3.77 8.75 3.32
C GLY A 125 4.97 8.03 2.73
N GLN A 126 6.04 8.79 2.54
CA GLN A 126 7.35 8.26 2.16
C GLN A 126 8.45 8.48 3.20
N ALA A 127 9.46 7.62 3.16
CA ALA A 127 10.67 7.70 3.96
C ALA A 127 11.83 8.36 3.23
N LYS A 128 11.75 8.46 1.90
CA LYS A 128 12.78 9.07 1.07
C LYS A 128 12.80 10.58 1.28
N GLY A 129 13.90 11.09 1.83
CA GLY A 129 14.14 12.53 2.04
C GLY A 129 15.30 13.05 1.20
N ASN A 130 15.50 14.37 1.20
CA ASN A 130 16.48 15.04 0.33
C ASN A 130 17.96 14.81 0.68
N LYS A 131 18.28 14.28 1.88
CA LYS A 131 19.67 14.23 2.40
C LYS A 131 20.14 12.87 2.89
N GLU A 132 19.23 11.99 3.31
CA GLU A 132 19.59 10.67 3.83
C GLU A 132 18.63 9.62 3.28
N SER A 133 19.18 8.48 2.83
CA SER A 133 18.39 7.30 2.53
C SER A 133 17.86 6.71 3.83
N ARG A 134 16.62 7.07 4.18
CA ARG A 134 15.86 6.48 5.29
C ARG A 134 14.88 5.47 4.71
N ASN A 135 14.78 4.33 5.38
CA ASN A 135 13.67 3.41 5.16
C ASN A 135 12.48 3.83 6.03
N THR A 136 11.32 3.24 5.72
CA THR A 136 10.07 3.44 6.47
C THR A 136 10.23 3.29 7.98
N GLY A 137 11.01 2.32 8.46
CA GLY A 137 11.22 2.12 9.90
C GLY A 137 11.83 3.32 10.60
N LYS A 138 12.97 3.80 10.10
CA LYS A 138 13.65 4.99 10.63
C LYS A 138 12.75 6.23 10.58
N ARG A 139 11.89 6.33 9.56
CA ARG A 139 10.95 7.44 9.40
C ARG A 139 9.80 7.39 10.41
N LEU A 140 9.21 6.20 10.62
CA LEU A 140 8.00 6.02 11.42
C LEU A 140 8.22 6.10 12.93
N ILE A 141 9.39 5.69 13.44
CA ILE A 141 9.70 5.69 14.89
C ILE A 141 9.46 7.07 15.54
N ASN A 142 9.80 8.14 14.84
CA ASN A 142 9.66 9.53 15.33
C ASN A 142 8.65 10.34 14.48
N HIS A 143 7.65 9.68 13.89
CA HIS A 143 6.72 10.34 13.00
C HIS A 143 5.57 11.00 13.75
N GLU A 144 5.51 12.33 13.72
CA GLU A 144 4.47 13.12 14.40
C GLU A 144 3.04 12.68 14.02
N THR A 145 2.75 12.43 12.74
CA THR A 145 1.41 11.96 12.33
C THR A 145 1.05 10.59 12.92
N LEU A 146 2.01 9.66 13.04
CA LEU A 146 1.74 8.38 13.68
C LEU A 146 1.43 8.58 15.16
N GLN A 147 2.23 9.40 15.85
CA GLN A 147 2.00 9.75 17.26
C GLN A 147 0.63 10.41 17.46
N LYS A 148 0.23 11.32 16.56
CA LYS A 148 -1.10 11.95 16.57
C LYS A 148 -2.23 10.93 16.41
N ILE A 149 -2.13 10.03 15.42
CA ILE A 149 -3.13 8.98 15.21
C ILE A 149 -3.24 8.08 16.45
N LEU A 150 -2.12 7.69 17.06
CA LEU A 150 -2.11 6.89 18.27
C LEU A 150 -2.74 7.63 19.46
N ALA A 151 -2.48 8.94 19.60
CA ALA A 151 -3.10 9.78 20.61
C ALA A 151 -4.62 9.90 20.40
N ASP A 152 -5.08 10.07 19.16
CA ASP A 152 -6.52 10.15 18.85
C ASP A 152 -7.25 8.83 19.16
N ILE A 153 -6.57 7.68 19.09
CA ILE A 153 -7.13 6.38 19.54
C ILE A 153 -7.23 6.30 21.06
N ILE A 154 -6.19 6.76 21.78
CA ILE A 154 -6.19 6.80 23.25
C ILE A 154 -7.33 7.70 23.74
N ASP A 155 -7.53 8.85 23.08
CA ASP A 155 -8.63 9.78 23.34
C ASP A 155 -10.01 9.27 22.86
N SER A 156 -10.09 8.03 22.35
CA SER A 156 -11.33 7.43 21.82
C SER A 156 -12.00 8.22 20.68
N LYS A 157 -11.26 9.08 19.98
CA LYS A 157 -11.74 9.77 18.76
C LYS A 157 -11.72 8.83 17.56
N LEU A 158 -10.82 7.85 17.57
CA LEU A 158 -10.73 6.78 16.59
C LEU A 158 -10.93 5.43 17.29
N ASP A 159 -11.83 4.61 16.74
CA ASP A 159 -12.09 3.27 17.26
C ASP A 159 -11.51 2.21 16.31
N PHE A 160 -10.17 2.21 16.23
CA PHE A 160 -9.39 1.34 15.36
C PHE A 160 -8.27 0.63 16.13
N ASP A 161 -7.84 -0.51 15.59
CA ASP A 161 -6.51 -1.07 15.80
C ASP A 161 -5.58 -0.59 14.67
N ILE A 162 -4.36 -0.18 14.98
CA ILE A 162 -3.42 0.31 13.96
C ILE A 162 -2.55 -0.81 13.42
N ARG A 163 -2.36 -0.81 12.09
CA ARG A 163 -1.25 -1.49 11.42
C ARG A 163 -0.49 -0.50 10.54
N LEU A 164 0.80 -0.80 10.39
CA LEU A 164 1.71 -0.06 9.54
C LEU A 164 2.07 -0.97 8.38
N ILE A 165 1.89 -0.48 7.16
CA ILE A 165 2.31 -1.20 5.95
C ILE A 165 3.54 -0.49 5.43
N SER A 166 4.65 -1.21 5.32
CA SER A 166 5.91 -0.75 4.74
C SER A 166 6.17 -1.53 3.46
N PHE A 167 6.45 -0.86 2.34
CA PHE A 167 6.65 -1.54 1.06
C PHE A 167 7.61 -0.77 0.15
N SER A 168 8.23 -1.51 -0.75
CA SER A 168 8.90 -0.97 -1.93
C SER A 168 7.92 -0.94 -3.11
N VAL A 169 8.27 -0.21 -4.17
CA VAL A 169 7.54 -0.29 -5.45
C VAL A 169 8.47 -0.71 -6.56
N LYS A 170 7.94 -1.51 -7.49
CA LYS A 170 8.60 -1.89 -8.74
C LYS A 170 7.89 -1.17 -9.88
N GLU A 171 8.64 -0.71 -10.86
CA GLU A 171 8.10 -0.13 -12.08
C GLU A 171 8.46 -1.02 -13.27
N ASP A 172 7.46 -1.35 -14.08
CA ASP A 172 7.63 -1.92 -15.41
C ASP A 172 7.23 -0.87 -16.45
N LEU A 173 8.09 -0.66 -17.43
CA LEU A 173 7.96 0.39 -18.43
C LEU A 173 7.49 -0.21 -19.76
N MET A 174 6.48 0.41 -20.35
CA MET A 174 6.04 0.11 -21.70
C MET A 174 6.14 1.36 -22.56
N TRP A 175 6.57 1.18 -23.81
CA TRP A 175 6.65 2.25 -24.79
C TRP A 175 6.05 1.80 -26.11
N THR A 176 5.55 2.76 -26.88
CA THR A 176 5.00 2.52 -28.22
C THR A 176 5.29 3.68 -29.15
N ASN A 177 5.53 3.39 -30.42
CA ASN A 177 5.59 4.39 -31.49
C ASN A 177 4.22 4.61 -32.16
N LEU A 178 3.19 3.89 -31.72
CA LEU A 178 1.80 4.14 -32.10
C LEU A 178 1.31 5.37 -31.31
N THR A 179 1.87 6.54 -31.60
CA THR A 179 1.45 7.82 -31.04
C THR A 179 1.49 8.90 -32.12
N THR A 180 0.70 9.94 -31.94
CA THR A 180 0.71 11.13 -32.81
C THR A 180 1.73 12.15 -32.29
N GLU A 181 2.16 13.09 -33.12
CA GLU A 181 3.11 14.11 -32.67
C GLU A 181 2.64 14.91 -31.45
N SER A 182 1.32 15.04 -31.27
CA SER A 182 0.68 15.72 -30.14
C SER A 182 0.56 14.85 -28.89
N THR A 183 0.70 13.53 -29.00
CA THR A 183 0.56 12.58 -27.87
C THR A 183 1.87 11.86 -27.52
N SER A 184 2.90 11.98 -28.35
CA SER A 184 4.25 11.53 -28.01
C SER A 184 4.93 12.49 -27.05
N ASN A 185 5.40 11.99 -25.91
CA ASN A 185 6.03 12.79 -24.86
C ASN A 185 7.51 12.46 -24.65
N ALA A 186 8.02 11.44 -25.35
CA ALA A 186 9.40 11.03 -25.27
C ALA A 186 9.96 10.69 -26.66
N GLU A 187 11.27 10.66 -26.76
CA GLU A 187 12.02 10.15 -27.90
C GLU A 187 12.79 8.89 -27.52
N LEU A 188 13.25 8.13 -28.52
CA LEU A 188 14.03 6.92 -28.27
C LEU A 188 15.31 7.19 -27.46
N SER A 189 15.91 8.38 -27.61
CA SER A 189 17.06 8.80 -26.79
C SER A 189 16.75 9.00 -25.30
N ASP A 190 15.48 9.20 -24.93
CA ASP A 190 15.07 9.35 -23.52
C ASP A 190 15.02 8.02 -22.78
N ILE A 191 14.86 6.92 -23.52
CA ILE A 191 14.66 5.58 -22.97
C ILE A 191 15.73 4.58 -23.35
N TYR A 192 16.63 4.90 -24.29
CA TYR A 192 17.68 4.01 -24.77
C TYR A 192 19.05 4.70 -24.72
N ASP A 193 19.96 4.12 -23.94
CA ASP A 193 21.35 4.57 -23.89
C ASP A 193 22.20 3.80 -24.89
N ILE A 194 22.65 4.51 -25.93
CA ILE A 194 23.46 3.97 -27.03
C ILE A 194 24.81 3.45 -26.52
N SER A 195 25.38 4.08 -25.49
CA SER A 195 26.71 3.71 -25.01
C SER A 195 26.71 2.36 -24.31
N SER A 196 25.67 2.09 -23.51
CA SER A 196 25.49 0.83 -22.78
C SER A 196 24.60 -0.18 -23.50
N HIS A 197 24.07 0.16 -24.69
CA HIS A 197 23.12 -0.65 -25.44
C HIS A 197 21.95 -1.17 -24.58
N SER A 198 21.41 -0.29 -23.73
CA SER A 198 20.41 -0.66 -22.73
C SER A 198 19.26 0.34 -22.66
N PHE A 199 18.05 -0.15 -22.39
CA PHE A 199 16.91 0.72 -22.11
C PHE A 199 17.03 1.26 -20.68
N GLN A 200 17.16 2.58 -20.55
CA GLN A 200 17.28 3.28 -19.28
C GLN A 200 16.56 4.64 -19.39
N ILE A 201 15.46 4.78 -18.65
CA ILE A 201 14.83 6.08 -18.45
C ILE A 201 15.64 6.85 -17.41
N LYS A 202 16.12 8.03 -17.79
CA LYS A 202 16.94 8.90 -16.92
C LYS A 202 16.07 9.73 -15.98
N ILE A 203 15.31 9.08 -15.10
CA ILE A 203 14.55 9.76 -14.05
C ILE A 203 15.10 9.42 -12.68
N GLN A 204 15.19 10.44 -11.83
CA GLN A 204 15.54 10.22 -10.44
C GLN A 204 14.47 9.38 -9.74
N GLU A 205 14.91 8.34 -9.04
CA GLU A 205 14.01 7.48 -8.25
C GLU A 205 13.21 8.29 -7.20
N SER A 206 13.68 9.47 -6.77
CA SER A 206 12.88 10.37 -5.94
C SER A 206 11.64 10.91 -6.66
N ASP A 207 11.75 11.28 -7.94
CA ASP A 207 10.62 11.76 -8.73
C ASP A 207 9.56 10.66 -8.87
N PHE A 208 10.01 9.43 -9.11
CA PHE A 208 9.15 8.25 -9.14
C PHE A 208 8.38 8.06 -7.82
N ILE A 209 9.10 7.96 -6.70
CA ILE A 209 8.49 7.72 -5.39
C ILE A 209 7.56 8.88 -4.99
N ASN A 210 7.96 10.13 -5.23
CA ASN A 210 7.13 11.31 -4.96
C ASN A 210 5.82 11.28 -5.77
N LEU A 211 5.87 10.84 -7.04
CA LEU A 211 4.68 10.73 -7.88
C LEU A 211 3.74 9.63 -7.38
N VAL A 212 4.29 8.46 -7.04
CA VAL A 212 3.52 7.35 -6.50
C VAL A 212 2.86 7.74 -5.18
N GLU A 213 3.59 8.38 -4.25
CA GLU A 213 3.03 8.92 -3.00
C GLU A 213 1.87 9.87 -3.27
N ALA A 214 2.09 10.89 -4.12
CA ALA A 214 1.07 11.89 -4.43
C ALA A 214 -0.17 11.27 -5.07
N LYS A 215 -0.01 10.31 -5.99
CA LYS A 215 -1.11 9.58 -6.64
C LYS A 215 -1.88 8.70 -5.65
N LEU A 216 -1.21 7.99 -4.77
CA LEU A 216 -1.87 7.18 -3.74
C LEU A 216 -2.66 8.07 -2.77
N ILE A 217 -2.08 9.19 -2.32
CA ILE A 217 -2.78 10.15 -1.47
C ILE A 217 -4.00 10.75 -2.18
N ASN A 218 -3.87 11.19 -3.44
CA ASN A 218 -4.99 11.77 -4.20
C ASN A 218 -6.12 10.76 -4.44
N TYR A 219 -5.75 9.48 -4.62
CA TYR A 219 -6.72 8.41 -4.86
C TYR A 219 -7.53 8.08 -3.62
N PHE A 220 -6.85 7.82 -2.49
CA PHE A 220 -7.49 7.37 -1.25
C PHE A 220 -8.00 8.51 -0.37
N LYS A 221 -7.39 9.69 -0.48
CA LYS A 221 -7.67 10.88 0.33
C LYS A 221 -7.67 10.59 1.84
N PRO A 222 -6.57 10.05 2.41
CA PRO A 222 -6.53 9.70 3.83
C PRO A 222 -6.74 10.92 4.73
N ALA A 223 -7.44 10.74 5.85
CA ALA A 223 -7.86 11.84 6.73
C ALA A 223 -6.70 12.64 7.35
N TYR A 224 -5.52 12.03 7.50
CA TYR A 224 -4.34 12.68 8.09
C TYR A 224 -3.34 13.19 7.06
N ASN A 225 -3.64 13.12 5.76
CA ASN A 225 -2.85 13.75 4.71
C ASN A 225 -3.42 15.14 4.39
N ASP A 226 -2.61 16.19 4.55
CA ASP A 226 -3.03 17.56 4.23
C ASP A 226 -2.70 17.98 2.78
N ARG A 227 -1.73 17.31 2.16
CA ARG A 227 -1.25 17.59 0.79
C ARG A 227 -1.74 16.53 -0.17
N PHE A 228 -1.85 16.89 -1.46
CA PHE A 228 -2.26 16.00 -2.57
C PHE A 228 -3.68 15.41 -2.46
N THR A 229 -4.46 15.74 -1.43
CA THR A 229 -5.85 15.25 -1.25
C THR A 229 -6.87 15.95 -2.14
N GLN A 230 -6.54 17.13 -2.66
CA GLN A 230 -7.41 17.95 -3.50
C GLN A 230 -6.74 18.34 -4.81
N GLY A 231 -7.56 18.64 -5.82
CA GLY A 231 -7.10 19.03 -7.15
C GLY A 231 -6.63 17.85 -8.01
N LYS A 232 -6.17 18.18 -9.24
CA LYS A 232 -5.61 17.22 -10.19
C LYS A 232 -4.20 16.83 -9.73
N VAL A 233 -3.97 15.53 -9.54
CA VAL A 233 -2.63 14.96 -9.37
C VAL A 233 -2.40 13.94 -10.48
N PRO A 234 -1.27 13.99 -11.18
CA PRO A 234 -0.16 14.95 -10.97
C PRO A 234 -0.45 16.35 -11.52
N SER A 235 0.30 17.35 -11.04
CA SER A 235 0.16 18.76 -11.46
C SER A 235 1.51 19.42 -11.69
N ASN A 236 1.59 20.26 -12.73
CA ASN A 236 2.77 21.07 -13.04
C ASN A 236 3.16 22.07 -11.94
N LYS A 237 2.28 22.30 -10.95
CA LYS A 237 2.58 23.10 -9.76
C LYS A 237 3.54 22.41 -8.79
N HIS A 238 3.68 21.09 -8.89
CA HIS A 238 4.56 20.29 -8.05
C HIS A 238 5.83 19.92 -8.83
N THR A 239 6.97 20.48 -8.41
CA THR A 239 8.25 20.26 -9.09
C THR A 239 8.94 18.95 -8.72
N SER A 240 8.46 18.27 -7.68
CA SER A 240 9.06 17.07 -7.08
C SER A 240 9.00 15.81 -7.94
N TYR A 241 8.28 15.84 -9.06
CA TYR A 241 8.15 14.72 -10.00
C TYR A 241 8.05 15.23 -11.46
N ARG A 242 8.73 16.35 -11.74
CA ARG A 242 8.60 17.07 -13.01
C ARG A 242 9.08 16.24 -14.20
N GLN A 243 10.12 15.42 -14.03
CA GLN A 243 10.65 14.61 -15.13
C GLN A 243 9.63 13.55 -15.58
N TYR A 244 8.93 12.93 -14.63
CA TYR A 244 7.82 12.02 -14.95
C TYR A 244 6.70 12.70 -15.71
N LEU A 245 6.33 13.92 -15.28
CA LEU A 245 5.26 14.68 -15.95
C LEU A 245 5.58 15.01 -17.40
N ILE A 246 6.85 15.18 -17.74
CA ILE A 246 7.26 15.52 -19.10
C ILE A 246 7.22 14.28 -19.99
N LEU A 247 7.67 13.13 -19.49
CA LEU A 247 7.95 11.96 -20.34
C LEU A 247 6.79 10.97 -20.45
N PHE A 248 5.94 10.84 -19.43
CA PHE A 248 4.96 9.77 -19.36
C PHE A 248 3.56 10.20 -19.80
N ASN A 249 2.86 9.30 -20.49
CA ASN A 249 1.45 9.44 -20.85
C ASN A 249 0.54 8.97 -19.71
N ASP A 250 0.84 7.83 -19.10
CA ASP A 250 0.03 7.24 -18.03
C ASP A 250 0.92 6.59 -16.97
N MET A 251 0.39 6.48 -15.76
CA MET A 251 0.86 5.46 -14.82
C MET A 251 -0.31 4.79 -14.11
N SER A 252 -0.24 3.47 -14.10
CA SER A 252 -1.13 2.58 -13.35
C SER A 252 -0.42 2.01 -12.13
N ILE A 253 -1.11 1.96 -10.99
CA ILE A 253 -0.58 1.42 -9.73
C ILE A 253 -1.43 0.23 -9.31
N ASN A 254 -0.78 -0.93 -9.20
CA ASN A 254 -1.35 -2.17 -8.73
C ASN A 254 -0.89 -2.44 -7.28
N LEU A 255 -1.86 -2.68 -6.39
CA LEU A 255 -1.63 -2.96 -4.98
C LEU A 255 -1.89 -4.42 -4.63
N TYR A 256 -1.84 -5.35 -5.59
CA TYR A 256 -2.15 -6.78 -5.42
C TYR A 256 -1.48 -7.43 -4.20
N LYS A 257 -0.24 -7.06 -3.87
CA LYS A 257 0.46 -7.56 -2.67
C LYS A 257 -0.17 -7.15 -1.34
N LEU A 258 -1.14 -6.24 -1.36
CA LEU A 258 -1.99 -5.82 -0.23
C LEU A 258 -3.36 -6.52 -0.25
N SER A 259 -3.55 -7.60 -1.02
CA SER A 259 -4.82 -8.34 -1.14
C SER A 259 -5.41 -8.86 0.17
N LYS A 260 -4.59 -8.93 1.23
CA LYS A 260 -5.03 -9.20 2.60
C LYS A 260 -6.01 -8.15 3.14
N PHE A 261 -6.04 -6.96 2.55
CA PHE A 261 -6.92 -5.87 2.94
C PHE A 261 -8.05 -5.64 1.91
N VAL A 262 -9.15 -5.10 2.39
CA VAL A 262 -10.11 -4.33 1.59
C VAL A 262 -10.11 -2.91 2.17
N PHE A 263 -9.84 -1.90 1.34
CA PHE A 263 -9.72 -0.53 1.80
C PHE A 263 -11.02 0.25 1.60
N LYS A 264 -11.51 0.90 2.64
CA LYS A 264 -12.64 1.83 2.55
C LYS A 264 -12.17 3.15 1.91
N LYS A 265 -12.94 3.66 0.95
CA LYS A 265 -12.69 4.91 0.23
C LYS A 265 -14.00 5.62 -0.08
N ASN A 266 -14.30 6.76 0.56
CA ASN A 266 -15.48 7.60 0.26
C ASN A 266 -16.81 6.82 0.13
N GLY A 267 -17.06 5.86 1.02
CA GLY A 267 -18.27 5.02 0.99
C GLY A 267 -18.23 3.86 -0.01
N GLN A 268 -17.13 3.69 -0.74
CA GLN A 268 -16.85 2.55 -1.61
C GLN A 268 -15.74 1.68 -1.02
N PHE A 269 -15.54 0.50 -1.60
CA PHE A 269 -14.47 -0.42 -1.27
C PHE A 269 -13.48 -0.50 -2.43
N PHE A 270 -12.20 -0.49 -2.10
CA PHE A 270 -11.11 -0.81 -3.00
C PHE A 270 -10.56 -2.19 -2.64
N PHE A 271 -10.58 -3.09 -3.60
CA PHE A 271 -10.09 -4.46 -3.51
C PHE A 271 -8.75 -4.55 -4.21
N PRO A 272 -7.61 -4.58 -3.49
CA PRO A 272 -6.28 -4.59 -4.12
C PRO A 272 -6.04 -5.75 -5.09
N GLN A 273 -6.79 -6.85 -4.95
CA GLN A 273 -6.74 -8.01 -5.85
C GLN A 273 -7.50 -7.84 -7.18
N LYS A 274 -8.30 -6.78 -7.33
CA LYS A 274 -9.16 -6.52 -8.50
C LYS A 274 -8.98 -5.13 -9.08
N ASP A 275 -8.74 -4.15 -8.22
CA ASP A 275 -8.75 -2.75 -8.58
C ASP A 275 -7.33 -2.26 -8.89
N ILE A 276 -7.20 -1.52 -10.00
CA ILE A 276 -5.98 -0.85 -10.42
C ILE A 276 -6.21 0.66 -10.36
N ILE A 277 -5.25 1.38 -9.83
CA ILE A 277 -5.30 2.84 -9.74
C ILE A 277 -4.71 3.42 -11.03
N LYS A 278 -5.54 3.92 -11.94
CA LYS A 278 -5.11 4.49 -13.23
C LYS A 278 -5.04 6.01 -13.19
N TYR A 279 -4.06 6.59 -13.87
CA TYR A 279 -3.86 8.02 -13.92
C TYR A 279 -3.24 8.46 -15.24
N ALA A 280 -4.06 9.10 -16.07
CA ALA A 280 -3.58 9.87 -17.22
C ALA A 280 -2.71 11.05 -16.73
N ILE A 281 -1.48 11.09 -17.21
CA ILE A 281 -0.50 12.15 -16.95
C ILE A 281 -0.59 13.19 -18.06
N ASN A 282 -0.40 12.74 -19.31
CA ASN A 282 -0.51 13.51 -20.53
C ASN A 282 -1.53 12.87 -21.48
N GLU A 283 -1.96 13.61 -22.50
CA GLU A 283 -2.92 13.11 -23.49
C GLU A 283 -2.38 11.88 -24.23
N THR A 284 -3.29 10.96 -24.56
CA THR A 284 -3.01 9.75 -25.34
C THR A 284 -4.29 9.24 -25.98
N GLU A 285 -4.18 8.78 -27.23
CA GLU A 285 -5.31 8.22 -27.99
C GLU A 285 -5.50 6.70 -27.71
N TYR A 286 -4.65 6.08 -26.90
CA TYR A 286 -4.51 4.61 -26.81
C TYR A 286 -4.82 4.01 -25.43
N ILE A 287 -5.42 4.77 -24.50
CA ILE A 287 -5.79 4.25 -23.16
C ILE A 287 -6.64 2.97 -23.28
N ASP A 288 -7.63 2.93 -24.17
CA ASP A 288 -8.53 1.78 -24.35
C ASP A 288 -7.86 0.53 -24.96
N LEU A 289 -6.74 0.71 -25.65
CA LEU A 289 -5.96 -0.41 -26.22
C LEU A 289 -5.05 -1.01 -25.14
N ILE A 290 -4.41 -0.15 -24.36
CA ILE A 290 -3.46 -0.52 -23.30
C ILE A 290 -4.19 -1.13 -22.10
N ASP A 291 -5.36 -0.62 -21.75
CA ASP A 291 -6.22 -1.13 -20.68
C ASP A 291 -6.65 -2.59 -20.84
N ARG A 292 -6.66 -3.12 -22.08
CA ARG A 292 -6.97 -4.52 -22.37
C ARG A 292 -5.81 -5.48 -22.12
N TYR A 293 -4.57 -4.99 -21.99
CA TYR A 293 -3.38 -5.80 -21.74
C TYR A 293 -2.96 -5.85 -20.26
N ILE A 294 -3.65 -5.10 -19.38
CA ILE A 294 -3.30 -4.97 -17.95
C ILE A 294 -4.31 -5.75 -17.07
N VAL A 295 -4.87 -6.84 -17.58
CA VAL A 295 -5.77 -7.72 -16.79
C VAL A 295 -4.98 -8.83 -16.13
#